data_AF-A0A847YUU0-F1
#
_entry.id   AF-A0A847YUU0-F1
#
_cell.length_a   1.000
_cell.length_b   1.000
_cell.length_c   1.000
_cell.angle_alpha   90.00
_cell.angle_beta   90.00
_cell.angle_gamma   90.00
#
_symmetry.space_group_name_H-M   'P 1'
#
loop_
_entity.id
_entity.type
_entity.pdbx_description
1 polymer ?
#
loop_
_entity_poly.entity_id
_entity_poly.type
_entity_poly.pdbx_seq_one_letter_code
_entity_poly.pdbx_strand_id
1 'polypeptide(L)'
;IAIDALNVSGVRALEPYSQKPVVCFKRDWRIITGSVKEFVLLGVLTVLIFSMNYAQSIGGPRRIINLILHSPRITAEEYLRAGLNYCRVAGSFRWQDGRIEEVEWPVIGTEGAHLVYWTGKDLVQNPSDGEFLRSVLRQHEISWSIVQVKGLQKVSTECFWLDGKGKWHYSKPGDLATGTIKTAPGEIQSLEPATDPLHSITLDGWADNLFSTAENDVAGRKEVTAR
;
A
#
# COMPACT_ATOMS: atom_id res chain seq x y z
N ILE A 1 -13.28 33.80 -18.23
CA ILE A 1 -14.50 33.80 -17.38
C ILE A 1 -14.18 33.33 -15.95
N ALA A 2 -13.42 32.24 -15.71
CA ALA A 2 -13.02 31.86 -14.34
C ALA A 2 -11.96 32.78 -13.67
N ILE A 3 -11.14 33.49 -14.46
CA ILE A 3 -10.11 34.41 -13.92
C ILE A 3 -10.70 35.80 -13.58
N ASP A 4 -11.86 36.16 -14.13
CA ASP A 4 -12.54 37.42 -13.81
C ASP A 4 -13.22 37.38 -12.42
N ALA A 5 -13.59 36.20 -11.93
CA ALA A 5 -14.26 36.05 -10.63
C ALA A 5 -13.29 36.19 -9.43
N LEU A 6 -11.99 35.98 -9.64
CA LEU A 6 -10.98 36.10 -8.59
C LEU A 6 -10.54 37.55 -8.33
N ASN A 7 -10.68 38.44 -9.32
CA ASN A 7 -10.33 39.85 -9.16
C ASN A 7 -11.38 40.63 -8.36
N VAL A 8 -12.66 40.26 -8.43
CA VAL A 8 -13.73 41.02 -7.74
C VAL A 8 -13.79 40.68 -6.24
N SER A 9 -13.37 39.47 -5.84
CA SER A 9 -13.40 39.01 -4.45
C SER A 9 -12.09 39.29 -3.68
N GLY A 10 -10.93 39.21 -4.33
CA GLY A 10 -9.64 39.48 -3.69
C GLY A 10 -9.42 40.94 -3.27
N VAL A 11 -10.06 41.88 -3.96
CA VAL A 11 -9.94 43.33 -3.68
C VAL A 11 -10.61 43.73 -2.37
N ARG A 12 -11.65 42.97 -1.92
CA ARG A 12 -12.35 43.24 -0.65
C ARG A 12 -11.65 42.68 0.58
N ALA A 13 -10.77 41.69 0.41
CA ALA A 13 -10.01 41.11 1.53
C ALA A 13 -8.83 41.97 1.99
N LEU A 14 -8.38 42.92 1.16
CA LEU A 14 -7.23 43.81 1.41
C LEU A 14 -7.63 45.22 1.89
N GLU A 15 -8.93 45.45 2.06
CA GLU A 15 -9.52 46.74 2.44
C GLU A 15 -9.03 47.32 3.79
N PRO A 16 -8.62 46.53 4.82
CA PRO A 16 -8.09 47.14 6.05
C PRO A 16 -6.62 47.61 5.93
N TYR A 17 -5.90 47.30 4.84
CA TYR A 17 -4.46 47.59 4.72
C TYR A 17 -4.06 48.45 3.52
N SER A 18 -4.95 48.71 2.55
CA SER A 18 -4.62 49.50 1.36
C SER A 18 -5.57 50.68 1.17
N GLN A 19 -5.05 51.91 1.25
CA GLN A 19 -5.84 53.15 1.19
C GLN A 19 -6.19 53.62 -0.24
N LYS A 20 -5.91 52.82 -1.30
CA LYS A 20 -6.23 53.22 -2.67
C LYS A 20 -6.76 52.03 -3.50
N PRO A 21 -8.07 51.98 -3.82
CA PRO A 21 -8.59 50.98 -4.74
C PRO A 21 -8.14 51.31 -6.18
N VAL A 22 -7.55 50.36 -6.88
CA VAL A 22 -7.22 50.46 -8.30
C VAL A 22 -8.14 49.54 -9.08
N VAL A 23 -8.93 50.12 -10.00
CA VAL A 23 -9.79 49.39 -10.94
C VAL A 23 -8.99 49.07 -12.20
N CYS A 24 -9.00 47.80 -12.62
CA CYS A 24 -8.30 47.32 -13.82
C CYS A 24 -9.09 47.62 -15.10
N PHE A 25 -8.52 48.37 -16.05
CA PHE A 25 -8.95 48.34 -17.45
C PHE A 25 -7.75 48.39 -18.41
N LYS A 26 -7.74 47.43 -19.34
CA LYS A 26 -6.95 47.26 -20.59
C LYS A 26 -5.49 47.77 -20.67
N ARG A 27 -4.61 46.78 -20.89
CA ARG A 27 -3.59 46.69 -21.96
C ARG A 27 -2.41 47.67 -21.96
N ASP A 28 -1.83 47.95 -20.79
CA ASP A 28 -0.40 48.26 -20.63
C ASP A 28 0.00 47.99 -19.17
N TRP A 29 0.78 46.94 -18.93
CA TRP A 29 1.13 46.50 -17.57
C TRP A 29 2.28 47.34 -17.00
N ARG A 30 1.97 48.28 -16.11
CA ARG A 30 2.91 48.77 -15.09
C ARG A 30 2.33 48.49 -13.71
N ILE A 31 2.83 47.44 -13.07
CA ILE A 31 2.57 47.18 -11.66
C ILE A 31 3.40 48.21 -10.88
N ILE A 32 2.78 49.30 -10.47
CA ILE A 32 3.37 50.25 -9.52
C ILE A 32 2.64 50.01 -8.19
N THR A 33 3.19 49.14 -7.36
CA THR A 33 2.77 49.05 -5.95
C THR A 33 3.51 50.14 -5.18
N GLY A 34 2.77 50.91 -4.38
CA GLY A 34 3.26 52.17 -3.80
C GLY A 34 4.04 52.00 -2.50
N SER A 35 4.20 50.78 -1.98
CA SER A 35 4.79 50.55 -0.66
C SER A 35 5.72 49.34 -0.66
N VAL A 36 6.94 49.53 -0.16
CA VAL A 36 7.94 48.46 0.05
C VAL A 36 7.35 47.31 0.87
N LYS A 37 6.40 47.59 1.77
CA LYS A 37 5.73 46.58 2.60
C LYS A 37 4.86 45.62 1.79
N GLU A 38 4.21 46.07 0.72
CA GLU A 38 3.39 45.22 -0.15
C GLU A 38 4.27 44.28 -0.99
N PHE A 39 5.43 44.76 -1.46
CA PHE A 39 6.42 43.91 -2.14
C PHE A 39 7.01 42.84 -1.22
N VAL A 40 7.31 43.18 0.04
CA VAL A 40 7.79 42.21 1.02
C VAL A 40 6.71 41.16 1.31
N LEU A 41 5.45 41.58 1.49
CA LEU A 41 4.33 40.66 1.71
C LEU A 41 4.14 39.71 0.52
N LEU A 42 4.15 40.25 -0.70
CA LEU A 42 3.99 39.46 -1.93
C LEU A 42 5.19 38.52 -2.15
N GLY A 43 6.40 38.95 -1.82
CA GLY A 43 7.61 38.13 -1.81
C GLY A 43 7.51 36.95 -0.84
N VAL A 44 7.09 37.19 0.40
CA VAL A 44 6.87 36.13 1.40
C VAL A 44 5.79 35.14 0.94
N LEU A 45 4.69 35.64 0.37
CA LEU A 45 3.62 34.80 -0.15
C LEU A 45 4.08 33.94 -1.33
N THR A 46 4.89 34.51 -2.23
CA THR A 46 5.45 33.79 -3.39
C THR A 46 6.42 32.70 -2.94
N VAL A 47 7.29 32.98 -1.98
CA VAL A 47 8.20 31.99 -1.39
C VAL A 47 7.42 30.88 -0.69
N LEU A 48 6.36 31.21 0.06
CA LEU A 48 5.49 30.22 0.69
C LEU A 48 4.82 29.32 -0.35
N ILE A 49 4.18 29.89 -1.38
CA ILE A 49 3.53 29.12 -2.44
C ILE A 49 4.55 28.24 -3.18
N PHE A 50 5.73 28.77 -3.48
CA PHE A 50 6.79 28.00 -4.15
C PHE A 50 7.29 26.85 -3.26
N SER A 51 7.46 27.09 -1.96
CA SER A 51 7.85 26.05 -1.00
C SER A 51 6.77 24.97 -0.83
N MET A 52 5.49 25.36 -0.86
CA MET A 52 4.36 24.41 -0.80
C MET A 52 4.28 23.56 -2.07
N ASN A 53 4.45 24.15 -3.25
CA ASN A 53 4.49 23.42 -4.52
C ASN A 53 5.69 22.47 -4.61
N TYR A 54 6.88 22.93 -4.18
CA TYR A 54 8.08 22.09 -4.12
C TYR A 54 7.94 20.94 -3.12
N ALA A 55 7.32 21.19 -1.96
CA ALA A 55 7.01 20.14 -1.01
C ALA A 55 6.02 19.12 -1.60
N GLN A 56 5.02 19.55 -2.38
CA GLN A 56 4.07 18.64 -3.02
C GLN A 56 4.72 17.79 -4.11
N SER A 57 5.58 18.37 -4.95
CA SER A 57 6.25 17.62 -6.03
C SER A 57 7.22 16.55 -5.51
N ILE A 58 7.77 16.72 -4.31
CA ILE A 58 8.66 15.73 -3.67
C ILE A 58 7.87 14.67 -2.89
N GLY A 59 6.53 14.71 -2.83
CA GLY A 59 5.73 13.74 -2.07
C GLY A 59 5.42 14.17 -0.63
N GLY A 60 5.53 15.47 -0.36
CA GLY A 60 5.08 16.14 0.85
C GLY A 60 6.21 16.59 1.79
N PRO A 61 5.90 17.49 2.75
CA PRO A 61 6.87 18.00 3.71
C PRO A 61 7.46 16.90 4.60
N ARG A 62 6.74 15.80 4.85
CA ARG A 62 7.25 14.66 5.63
C ARG A 62 8.40 13.93 4.94
N ARG A 63 8.40 13.82 3.61
CA ARG A 63 9.50 13.19 2.86
C ARG A 63 10.77 14.02 2.93
N ILE A 64 10.64 15.34 2.87
CA ILE A 64 11.78 16.26 3.09
C ILE A 64 12.31 16.09 4.51
N ILE A 65 11.42 16.03 5.50
CA ILE A 65 11.80 15.79 6.90
C ILE A 65 12.47 14.41 7.04
N ASN A 66 11.99 13.37 6.35
CA ASN A 66 12.59 12.04 6.41
C ASN A 66 13.97 11.99 5.75
N LEU A 67 14.17 12.70 4.64
CA LEU A 67 15.48 12.85 4.00
C LEU A 67 16.51 13.54 4.91
N ILE A 68 16.05 14.36 5.87
CA ILE A 68 16.93 15.03 6.83
C ILE A 68 17.12 14.17 8.08
N LEU A 69 16.01 13.70 8.68
CA LEU A 69 16.00 13.02 9.98
C LEU A 69 16.30 11.52 9.89
N HIS A 70 16.15 10.89 8.73
CA HIS A 70 16.37 9.46 8.50
C HIS A 70 15.65 8.56 9.51
N SER A 71 14.40 8.88 9.86
CA SER A 71 13.69 8.25 10.99
C SER A 71 12.89 7.02 10.56
N PRO A 72 13.11 5.85 11.19
CA PRO A 72 12.38 4.61 10.89
C PRO A 72 10.86 4.70 11.01
N ARG A 73 10.37 5.48 11.98
CA ARG A 73 8.93 5.69 12.16
C ARG A 73 8.32 6.43 10.98
N ILE A 74 9.01 7.44 10.45
CA ILE A 74 8.55 8.21 9.31
C ILE A 74 8.57 7.33 8.04
N THR A 75 9.61 6.51 7.88
CA THR A 75 9.69 5.53 6.78
C THR A 75 8.50 4.55 6.78
N ALA A 76 8.06 4.07 7.94
CA ALA A 76 6.90 3.19 8.04
C ALA A 76 5.58 3.89 7.65
N GLU A 77 5.38 5.13 8.10
CA GLU A 77 4.21 5.92 7.72
C GLU A 77 4.19 6.25 6.22
N GLU A 78 5.35 6.54 5.64
CA GLU A 78 5.50 6.79 4.21
C GLU A 78 5.18 5.54 3.38
N TYR A 79 5.59 4.37 3.85
CA TYR A 79 5.26 3.10 3.20
C TYR A 79 3.74 2.85 3.18
N LEU A 80 3.07 3.06 4.32
CA LEU A 80 1.62 2.90 4.42
C LEU A 80 0.87 3.85 3.46
N ARG A 81 1.41 5.04 3.19
CA ARG A 81 0.85 5.98 2.21
C ARG A 81 1.15 5.61 0.76
N ALA A 82 2.31 5.02 0.50
CA ALA A 82 2.69 4.57 -0.83
C ALA A 82 1.78 3.44 -1.35
N GLY A 83 1.11 2.71 -0.46
CA GLY A 83 0.09 1.72 -0.80
C GLY A 83 0.68 0.51 -1.50
N LEU A 84 0.27 0.27 -2.75
CA LEU A 84 0.70 -0.90 -3.54
C LEU A 84 2.02 -0.69 -4.28
N ASN A 85 2.61 0.50 -4.18
CA ASN A 85 3.84 0.81 -4.90
C ASN A 85 5.04 0.03 -4.33
N TYR A 86 5.91 -0.43 -5.22
CA TYR A 86 7.14 -1.10 -4.85
C TYR A 86 8.07 -0.09 -4.16
N CYS A 87 8.38 -0.38 -2.90
CA CYS A 87 9.22 0.49 -2.08
C CYS A 87 10.44 -0.29 -1.60
N ARG A 88 11.59 0.40 -1.60
CA ARG A 88 12.83 -0.05 -0.98
C ARG A 88 13.16 0.82 0.20
N VAL A 89 13.75 0.24 1.23
CA VAL A 89 14.29 0.98 2.38
C VAL A 89 15.80 0.88 2.32
N ALA A 90 16.45 2.03 2.30
CA ALA A 90 17.90 2.15 2.36
C ALA A 90 18.33 2.78 3.68
N GLY A 91 19.37 2.23 4.32
CA GLY A 91 19.96 2.83 5.51
C GLY A 91 20.76 1.86 6.37
N SER A 92 21.05 2.28 7.59
CA SER A 92 21.86 1.49 8.54
C SER A 92 20.95 0.58 9.37
N PHE A 93 21.10 -0.73 9.16
CA PHE A 93 20.39 -1.77 9.90
C PHE A 93 21.29 -2.36 10.97
N ARG A 94 20.75 -2.51 12.18
CA ARG A 94 21.42 -3.16 13.30
C ARG A 94 20.79 -4.51 13.56
N TRP A 95 21.57 -5.56 13.36
CA TRP A 95 21.21 -6.93 13.70
C TRP A 95 21.18 -7.14 15.22
N GLN A 96 20.48 -8.18 15.66
CA GLN A 96 20.44 -8.58 17.07
C GLN A 96 21.84 -8.81 17.67
N ASP A 97 22.75 -9.36 16.87
CA ASP A 97 24.16 -9.61 17.24
C ASP A 97 24.98 -8.32 17.44
N GLY A 98 24.38 -7.15 17.20
CA GLY A 98 25.03 -5.85 17.31
C GLY A 98 25.81 -5.43 16.06
N ARG A 99 25.82 -6.25 15.01
CA ARG A 99 26.40 -5.89 13.70
C ARG A 99 25.57 -4.80 13.05
N ILE A 100 26.23 -3.78 12.51
CA ILE A 100 25.59 -2.69 11.78
C ILE A 100 26.03 -2.77 10.33
N GLU A 101 25.06 -2.83 9.44
CA GLU A 101 25.28 -2.93 8.00
C GLU A 101 24.48 -1.86 7.27
N GLU A 102 25.03 -1.34 6.18
CA GLU A 102 24.31 -0.46 5.29
C GLU A 102 23.61 -1.31 4.23
N VAL A 103 22.28 -1.27 4.23
CA VAL A 103 21.45 -2.20 3.45
C VAL A 103 20.40 -1.44 2.65
N GLU A 104 20.04 -2.00 1.50
CA GLU A 104 18.93 -1.54 0.68
C GLU A 104 18.03 -2.73 0.35
N TRP A 105 16.88 -2.83 1.03
CA TRP A 105 15.99 -3.98 0.94
C TRP A 105 14.57 -3.57 0.52
N PRO A 106 13.88 -4.38 -0.31
CA PRO A 106 12.49 -4.13 -0.63
C PRO A 106 11.58 -4.44 0.56
N VAL A 107 10.55 -3.61 0.71
CA VAL A 107 9.48 -3.79 1.69
C VAL A 107 8.37 -4.62 1.06
N ILE A 108 8.10 -5.78 1.64
CA ILE A 108 7.06 -6.69 1.16
C ILE A 108 5.69 -6.26 1.70
N GLY A 109 5.65 -5.92 2.98
CA GLY A 109 4.40 -5.63 3.68
C GLY A 109 4.62 -5.22 5.12
N THR A 110 3.55 -5.28 5.89
CA THR A 110 3.54 -4.98 7.32
C THR A 110 2.98 -6.16 8.10
N GLU A 111 3.58 -6.43 9.27
CA GLU A 111 3.02 -7.33 10.29
C GLU A 111 2.72 -6.51 11.54
N GLY A 112 1.43 -6.21 11.75
CA GLY A 112 1.02 -5.27 12.79
C GLY A 112 1.62 -3.89 12.58
N ALA A 113 2.53 -3.47 13.46
CA ALA A 113 3.21 -2.17 13.41
C ALA A 113 4.59 -2.21 12.75
N HIS A 114 5.09 -3.39 12.37
CA HIS A 114 6.45 -3.58 11.85
C HIS A 114 6.44 -3.79 10.34
N LEU A 115 7.46 -3.27 9.66
CA LEU A 115 7.68 -3.52 8.24
C LEU A 115 8.42 -4.83 8.06
N VAL A 116 8.06 -5.57 7.00
CA VAL A 116 8.73 -6.82 6.61
C VAL A 116 9.62 -6.58 5.41
N TYR A 117 10.88 -6.99 5.52
CA TYR A 117 11.90 -6.79 4.50
C TYR A 117 12.38 -8.12 3.91
N TRP A 118 12.76 -8.11 2.65
CA TRP A 118 13.42 -9.24 2.00
C TRP A 118 14.91 -8.99 1.85
N THR A 119 15.73 -9.86 2.45
CA THR A 119 17.20 -9.77 2.33
C THR A 119 17.73 -10.38 1.04
N GLY A 120 16.90 -11.08 0.27
CA GLY A 120 17.30 -11.94 -0.84
C GLY A 120 17.41 -13.41 -0.46
N LYS A 121 17.49 -13.72 0.85
CA LYS A 121 17.58 -15.10 1.37
C LYS A 121 16.46 -15.40 2.36
N ASP A 122 16.28 -14.49 3.31
CA ASP A 122 15.35 -14.61 4.42
C ASP A 122 14.50 -13.35 4.60
N LEU A 123 13.35 -13.52 5.24
CA LEU A 123 12.43 -12.45 5.63
C LEU A 123 12.82 -11.92 7.01
N VAL A 124 13.02 -10.60 7.10
CA VAL A 124 13.21 -9.89 8.37
C VAL A 124 11.84 -9.37 8.80
N GLN A 125 11.27 -9.95 9.84
CA GLN A 125 9.87 -9.74 10.24
C GLN A 125 9.74 -9.17 11.64
N ASN A 126 10.61 -9.62 12.54
CA ASN A 126 10.50 -9.31 13.95
C ASN A 126 11.53 -8.28 14.37
N PRO A 127 11.22 -7.45 15.39
CA PRO A 127 12.21 -6.61 16.07
C PRO A 127 13.36 -7.43 16.67
N SER A 128 13.14 -8.73 16.92
CA SER A 128 14.20 -9.64 17.37
C SER A 128 15.27 -9.85 16.31
N ASP A 129 14.96 -9.74 15.02
CA ASP A 129 15.91 -9.99 13.93
C ASP A 129 16.86 -8.79 13.79
N GLY A 130 16.34 -7.59 14.05
CA GLY A 130 17.09 -6.34 14.08
C GLY A 130 16.20 -5.12 13.82
N GLU A 131 16.80 -3.94 13.85
CA GLU A 131 16.10 -2.68 13.60
C GLU A 131 16.93 -1.70 12.76
N PHE A 132 16.25 -0.88 11.95
CA PHE A 132 16.88 0.24 11.29
C PHE A 132 17.20 1.34 12.31
N LEU A 133 18.46 1.75 12.38
CA LEU A 133 18.87 2.94 13.14
C LEU A 133 18.58 4.22 12.35
N ARG A 134 18.76 4.13 11.03
CA ARG A 134 18.48 5.19 10.06
C ARG A 134 17.89 4.56 8.81
N SER A 135 16.83 5.14 8.27
CA SER A 135 16.20 4.62 7.06
C SER A 135 15.59 5.71 6.20
N VAL A 136 15.62 5.50 4.89
CA VAL A 136 14.95 6.31 3.86
C VAL A 136 14.11 5.38 3.00
N LEU A 137 12.86 5.76 2.75
CA LEU A 137 12.02 5.06 1.78
C LEU A 137 12.31 5.56 0.36
N ARG A 138 12.61 4.65 -0.55
CA ARG A 138 12.70 4.87 -1.99
C ARG A 138 11.52 4.20 -2.66
N GLN A 139 10.57 5.01 -3.10
CA GLN A 139 9.42 4.55 -3.87
C GLN A 139 9.77 4.47 -5.35
N HIS A 140 9.36 3.38 -5.98
CA HIS A 140 9.40 3.21 -7.43
C HIS A 140 7.99 3.34 -8.01
N GLU A 141 7.89 3.71 -9.29
CA GLU A 141 6.61 3.84 -10.01
C GLU A 141 5.98 2.49 -10.36
N ILE A 142 6.69 1.39 -10.13
CA ILE A 142 6.20 0.03 -10.37
C ILE A 142 5.45 -0.44 -9.12
N SER A 143 4.32 -1.13 -9.30
CA SER A 143 3.50 -1.64 -8.20
C SER A 143 3.65 -3.16 -8.03
N TRP A 144 3.38 -3.63 -6.81
CA TRP A 144 3.28 -5.06 -6.51
C TRP A 144 2.03 -5.65 -7.18
N SER A 145 2.19 -6.77 -7.87
CA SER A 145 1.07 -7.59 -8.34
C SER A 145 0.49 -8.35 -7.15
N ILE A 146 -0.77 -8.09 -6.80
CA ILE A 146 -1.45 -8.73 -5.67
C ILE A 146 -2.62 -9.58 -6.15
N VAL A 147 -2.67 -10.83 -5.70
CA VAL A 147 -3.80 -11.74 -5.94
C VAL A 147 -4.28 -12.30 -4.61
N GLN A 148 -5.58 -12.25 -4.37
CA GLN A 148 -6.20 -12.91 -3.23
C GLN A 148 -6.72 -14.27 -3.66
N VAL A 149 -6.29 -15.32 -2.98
CA VAL A 149 -6.70 -16.70 -3.29
C VAL A 149 -7.37 -17.36 -2.11
N LYS A 150 -8.37 -18.18 -2.44
CA LYS A 150 -9.14 -18.97 -1.48
C LYS A 150 -8.65 -20.42 -1.55
N GLY A 151 -8.16 -20.94 -0.43
CA GLY A 151 -7.59 -22.28 -0.35
C GLY A 151 -6.10 -22.34 -0.69
N LEU A 152 -5.56 -23.55 -0.77
CA LEU A 152 -4.17 -23.82 -1.13
C LEU A 152 -4.02 -23.84 -2.65
N GLN A 153 -3.02 -23.12 -3.15
CA GLN A 153 -2.75 -22.97 -4.56
C GLN A 153 -1.27 -23.21 -4.80
N LYS A 154 -0.95 -23.84 -5.93
CA LYS A 154 0.43 -24.08 -6.32
C LYS A 154 0.96 -22.86 -7.06
N VAL A 155 2.11 -22.36 -6.61
CA VAL A 155 2.70 -21.15 -7.18
C VAL A 155 3.62 -21.52 -8.34
N SER A 156 3.48 -20.83 -9.47
CA SER A 156 4.36 -21.03 -10.65
C SER A 156 5.62 -20.16 -10.63
N THR A 157 5.61 -19.04 -9.92
CA THR A 157 6.71 -18.08 -9.81
C THR A 157 7.12 -17.86 -8.35
N GLU A 158 8.24 -17.18 -8.10
CA GLU A 158 8.61 -16.80 -6.73
C GLU A 158 7.64 -15.75 -6.20
N CYS A 159 7.10 -15.98 -5.01
CA CYS A 159 6.10 -15.08 -4.44
C CYS A 159 6.24 -14.93 -2.93
N PHE A 160 5.65 -13.85 -2.43
CA PHE A 160 5.43 -13.64 -1.01
C PHE A 160 3.94 -13.77 -0.73
N TRP A 161 3.56 -14.47 0.33
CA TRP A 161 2.14 -14.62 0.67
C TRP A 161 1.89 -14.33 2.13
N LEU A 162 0.73 -13.73 2.41
CA LEU A 162 0.25 -13.43 3.74
C LEU A 162 -0.73 -14.51 4.18
N ASP A 163 -0.40 -15.21 5.25
CA ASP A 163 -1.28 -16.23 5.82
C ASP A 163 -2.51 -15.61 6.51
N GLY A 164 -3.49 -16.45 6.85
CA GLY A 164 -4.70 -16.02 7.56
C GLY A 164 -4.44 -15.50 8.99
N LYS A 165 -3.22 -15.64 9.51
CA LYS A 165 -2.78 -15.12 10.82
C LYS A 165 -2.04 -13.78 10.68
N GLY A 166 -1.85 -13.27 9.46
CA GLY A 166 -1.16 -12.01 9.20
C GLY A 166 0.36 -12.11 9.17
N LYS A 167 0.94 -13.29 8.91
CA LYS A 167 2.40 -13.47 8.73
C LYS A 167 2.77 -13.64 7.27
N TRP A 168 3.87 -13.01 6.87
CA TRP A 168 4.43 -13.15 5.54
C TRP A 168 5.28 -14.41 5.42
N HIS A 169 5.23 -15.01 4.25
CA HIS A 169 6.03 -16.18 3.90
C HIS A 169 6.58 -16.00 2.49
N TYR A 170 7.70 -16.64 2.21
CA TYR A 170 8.29 -16.70 0.87
C TYR A 170 8.14 -18.12 0.33
N SER A 171 7.74 -18.23 -0.93
CA SER A 171 7.52 -19.50 -1.61
C SER A 171 8.19 -19.50 -2.98
N LYS A 172 8.83 -20.62 -3.29
CA LYS A 172 9.46 -20.88 -4.58
C LYS A 172 8.45 -21.50 -5.56
N PRO A 173 8.76 -21.51 -6.86
CA PRO A 173 7.97 -22.24 -7.85
C PRO A 173 7.75 -23.69 -7.42
N GLY A 174 6.50 -24.13 -7.40
CA GLY A 174 6.08 -25.46 -6.99
C GLY A 174 5.58 -25.58 -5.56
N ASP A 175 5.83 -24.59 -4.71
CA ASP A 175 5.33 -24.55 -3.33
C ASP A 175 3.83 -24.21 -3.28
N LEU A 176 3.23 -24.47 -2.12
CA LEU A 176 1.84 -24.11 -1.83
C LEU A 176 1.78 -22.76 -1.12
N ALA A 177 0.89 -21.89 -1.59
CA ALA A 177 0.58 -20.61 -0.97
C ALA A 177 -0.93 -20.44 -0.75
N THR A 178 -1.31 -19.54 0.16
CA THR A 178 -2.71 -19.19 0.42
C THR A 178 -2.85 -17.73 0.83
N GLY A 179 -4.07 -17.21 0.87
CA GLY A 179 -4.34 -15.85 1.32
C GLY A 179 -3.99 -14.79 0.28
N THR A 180 -3.23 -13.77 0.68
CA THR A 180 -2.85 -12.66 -0.21
C THR A 180 -1.45 -12.88 -0.75
N ILE A 181 -1.33 -13.15 -2.04
CA ILE A 181 -0.06 -13.40 -2.73
C ILE A 181 0.41 -12.13 -3.42
N LYS A 182 1.69 -11.78 -3.23
CA LYS A 182 2.43 -10.70 -3.88
C LYS A 182 3.57 -11.27 -4.72
N THR A 183 3.70 -10.84 -5.96
CA THR A 183 4.85 -11.16 -6.82
C THR A 183 5.67 -9.94 -7.15
N ALA A 184 6.96 -10.17 -7.41
CA ALA A 184 7.89 -9.13 -7.80
C ALA A 184 7.32 -8.28 -8.97
N PRO A 185 7.64 -6.98 -9.01
CA PRO A 185 7.07 -6.09 -10.00
C PRO A 185 7.41 -6.55 -11.43
N GLY A 186 6.38 -6.68 -12.29
CA GLY A 186 6.53 -7.11 -13.67
C GLY A 186 6.25 -8.60 -13.94
N GLU A 187 6.07 -9.42 -12.90
CA GLU A 187 5.67 -10.82 -13.05
C GLU A 187 4.16 -11.00 -12.86
N ILE A 188 3.51 -11.61 -13.86
CA ILE A 188 2.10 -12.02 -13.80
C ILE A 188 2.04 -13.40 -13.12
N GLN A 189 1.31 -13.50 -12.02
CA GLN A 189 1.07 -14.80 -11.37
C GLN A 189 0.19 -15.68 -12.23
N SER A 190 0.69 -16.85 -12.59
CA SER A 190 -0.15 -17.98 -12.97
C SER A 190 -0.35 -18.86 -11.72
N LEU A 191 -1.59 -19.06 -11.30
CA LEU A 191 -1.92 -19.89 -10.15
C LEU A 191 -2.59 -21.17 -10.66
N GLU A 192 -2.08 -22.31 -10.22
CA GLU A 192 -2.70 -23.59 -10.49
C GLU A 192 -3.39 -24.08 -9.21
N PRO A 193 -4.66 -24.54 -9.28
CA PRO A 193 -5.26 -25.21 -8.15
C PRO A 193 -4.36 -26.37 -7.74
N ALA A 194 -4.08 -26.47 -6.43
CA ALA A 194 -3.41 -27.64 -5.90
C ALA A 194 -4.33 -28.84 -6.12
N THR A 195 -4.16 -29.52 -7.25
CA THR A 195 -4.80 -30.78 -7.53
C THR A 195 -4.19 -31.81 -6.60
N ASP A 196 -4.86 -32.07 -5.48
CA ASP A 196 -4.69 -33.35 -4.81
C ASP A 196 -5.00 -34.45 -5.82
N PRO A 197 -4.12 -35.46 -6.03
CA PRO A 197 -4.48 -36.66 -6.80
C PRO A 197 -5.51 -37.55 -6.08
N LEU A 198 -6.28 -37.03 -5.12
CA LEU A 198 -7.21 -37.80 -4.30
C LEU A 198 -8.68 -37.36 -4.34
N HIS A 199 -9.06 -36.41 -5.19
CA HIS A 199 -10.48 -36.17 -5.48
C HIS A 199 -10.72 -35.75 -6.94
N SER A 200 -10.41 -36.63 -7.88
CA SER A 200 -11.23 -36.79 -9.09
C SER A 200 -12.04 -38.08 -8.94
N ILE A 201 -12.91 -38.13 -7.93
CA ILE A 201 -14.11 -38.96 -8.05
C ILE A 201 -14.99 -38.17 -9.01
N THR A 202 -15.01 -38.60 -10.27
CA THR A 202 -16.05 -38.26 -11.23
C THR A 202 -17.40 -38.41 -10.53
N LEU A 203 -18.10 -37.29 -10.32
CA LEU A 203 -19.48 -37.23 -9.84
C LEU A 203 -20.46 -37.67 -10.94
N ASP A 204 -20.19 -38.80 -11.59
CA ASP A 204 -21.05 -39.40 -12.62
C ASP A 204 -21.62 -40.76 -12.18
N GLY A 205 -21.56 -41.09 -10.88
CA GLY A 205 -22.03 -42.39 -10.38
C GLY A 205 -22.71 -42.41 -9.02
N TRP A 206 -23.02 -41.24 -8.42
CA TRP A 206 -23.59 -41.16 -7.06
C TRP A 206 -25.03 -40.59 -7.00
N ALA A 207 -25.64 -40.26 -8.14
CA ALA A 207 -27.01 -39.75 -8.18
C ALA A 207 -28.10 -40.85 -8.30
N ASP A 208 -27.75 -42.10 -8.64
CA ASP A 208 -28.75 -43.14 -8.94
C ASP A 208 -29.06 -44.09 -7.77
N ASN A 209 -28.32 -44.02 -6.66
CA ASN A 209 -28.47 -44.97 -5.54
C ASN A 209 -29.01 -44.37 -4.23
N LEU A 210 -29.49 -43.12 -4.24
CA LEU A 210 -30.08 -42.47 -3.06
C LEU A 210 -31.59 -42.22 -3.15
N PHE A 211 -32.24 -42.61 -4.25
CA PHE A 211 -33.70 -42.46 -4.44
C PHE A 211 -34.49 -43.76 -4.66
N SER A 212 -33.88 -44.95 -4.54
CA SER A 212 -34.61 -46.22 -4.70
C SER A 212 -34.90 -46.98 -3.39
N THR A 213 -34.43 -46.49 -2.24
CA THR A 213 -34.57 -47.19 -0.94
C THR A 213 -35.41 -46.45 0.11
N ALA A 214 -36.02 -45.31 -0.24
CA ALA A 214 -36.84 -44.52 0.68
C ALA A 214 -38.37 -44.58 0.40
N GLU A 215 -38.82 -45.47 -0.49
CA GLU A 215 -40.25 -45.55 -0.88
C GLU A 215 -40.93 -46.90 -0.58
N ASN A 216 -40.31 -47.79 0.20
CA ASN A 216 -40.87 -49.13 0.49
C ASN A 216 -40.99 -49.51 1.98
N ASP A 217 -40.76 -48.62 2.95
CA ASP A 217 -40.66 -49.05 4.36
C ASP A 217 -41.57 -48.32 5.37
N VAL A 218 -42.64 -47.64 4.93
CA VAL A 218 -43.57 -46.94 5.84
C VAL A 218 -45.03 -47.43 5.77
N ALA A 219 -45.33 -48.46 4.95
CA ALA A 219 -46.67 -49.03 4.84
C ALA A 219 -46.73 -50.48 5.34
N GLY A 220 -46.60 -50.69 6.65
CA GLY A 220 -47.08 -51.93 7.26
C GLY A 220 -46.32 -52.40 8.49
N ARG A 221 -46.72 -51.93 9.67
CA ARG A 221 -46.71 -52.75 10.90
C ARG A 221 -47.58 -52.11 11.97
N LYS A 222 -48.85 -52.50 11.98
CA LYS A 222 -49.69 -52.56 13.18
C LYS A 222 -49.75 -54.02 13.61
N GLU A 223 -49.56 -54.22 14.93
CA GLU A 223 -49.90 -55.40 15.74
C GLU A 223 -49.09 -56.68 15.41
N VAL A 224 -48.55 -57.44 16.37
CA VAL A 224 -49.26 -58.23 17.38
C VAL A 224 -48.28 -58.63 18.52
N THR A 225 -48.77 -58.53 19.77
CA THR A 225 -48.31 -59.12 21.06
C THR A 225 -48.09 -60.66 20.98
N ALA A 226 -47.42 -61.43 21.85
CA ALA A 226 -47.11 -61.41 23.28
C ALA A 226 -45.98 -62.45 23.55
N ARG A 227 -45.68 -62.67 24.84
CA ARG A 227 -45.02 -63.83 25.47
C ARG A 227 -44.94 -65.12 24.65
#